data_AF-A0A946B548-F1
#
_entry.id   AF-A0A946B548-F1
#
_cell.length_a   1.000
_cell.length_b   1.000
_cell.length_c   1.000
_cell.angle_alpha   90.00
_cell.angle_beta   90.00
_cell.angle_gamma   90.00
#
_symmetry.space_group_name_H-M   'P 1'
#
loop_
_entity.id
_entity.type
_entity.pdbx_description
1 polymer ?
#
loop_
_entity_poly.entity_id
_entity_poly.type
_entity_poly.pdbx_seq_one_letter_code
_entity_poly.pdbx_strand_id
1 'polypeptide(L)' 'MGGIGIWQIAIVVVVVILLFGAGRLPRLMGDMAKGIKSFKQGMKEELNTSDDEEDLARVSDKPKEKDKAANS' A
#
# COMPACT_ATOMS: atom_id res chain seq x y z
N MET A 1 -23.30 21.95 20.11
CA MET A 1 -23.84 21.35 18.87
C MET A 1 -23.01 21.87 17.71
N GLY A 2 -21.95 21.14 17.33
CA GLY A 2 -20.99 21.59 16.32
C GLY A 2 -19.80 20.65 16.29
N GLY A 3 -19.99 19.47 15.67
CA GLY A 3 -18.93 18.49 15.52
C GLY A 3 -17.84 18.98 14.59
N ILE A 4 -16.64 18.41 14.72
CA ILE A 4 -15.57 18.59 13.75
C ILE A 4 -16.06 18.02 12.43
N GLY A 5 -16.38 18.90 11.49
CA GLY A 5 -16.82 18.52 10.15
C GLY A 5 -15.63 18.15 9.28
N ILE A 6 -15.92 17.40 8.21
CA ILE A 6 -14.96 17.04 7.16
C ILE A 6 -14.30 18.30 6.56
N TRP A 7 -15.03 19.42 6.51
CA TRP A 7 -14.53 20.70 6.03
C TRP A 7 -13.38 21.28 6.87
N GLN A 8 -13.42 21.13 8.20
CA GLN A 8 -12.36 21.58 9.10
C GLN A 8 -11.10 20.71 8.94
N ILE A 9 -11.28 19.40 8.78
CA ILE A 9 -10.16 18.47 8.57
C ILE A 9 -9.42 18.78 7.27
N ALA A 10 -10.16 19.06 6.18
CA ALA A 10 -9.55 19.43 4.90
C ALA A 10 -8.67 20.69 5.01
N ILE A 11 -9.14 21.73 5.71
CA ILE A 11 -8.38 22.96 5.94
C ILE A 11 -7.08 22.67 6.73
N VAL A 12 -7.15 21.85 7.78
CA VAL A 12 -5.98 21.47 8.58
C VAL A 12 -4.97 20.71 7.72
N VAL A 13 -5.42 19.76 6.90
CA VAL A 13 -4.55 18.99 6.00
C VAL A 13 -3.82 19.91 5.01
N VAL A 14 -4.51 20.91 4.44
CA VAL A 14 -3.89 21.89 3.54
C VAL A 14 -2.78 22.66 4.25
N VAL A 15 -3.02 23.14 5.48
CA VAL A 15 -1.99 23.85 6.27
C VAL A 15 -0.79 22.95 6.55
N VAL A 16 -1.01 21.69 6.92
CA VAL A 16 0.07 20.71 7.14
C VAL A 16 0.87 20.48 5.86
N ILE A 17 0.22 20.36 4.70
CA ILE A 17 0.92 20.21 3.42
C ILE A 17 1.75 21.45 3.07
N LEU A 18 1.28 22.66 3.40
CA LEU A 18 2.05 23.89 3.18
C LEU A 18 3.28 23.98 4.10
N LEU A 19 3.16 23.57 5.37
CA LEU A 19 4.27 23.61 6.34
C LEU A 19 5.33 22.55 6.06
N PHE A 20 4.91 21.32 5.75
CA PHE A 20 5.82 20.20 5.54
C PHE A 20 6.23 20.02 4.07
N GLY A 21 5.51 20.62 3.14
CA GLY A 21 5.69 20.51 1.71
C GLY A 21 5.06 19.25 1.10
N ALA A 22 4.53 19.38 -0.12
CA ALA A 22 3.83 18.31 -0.84
C ALA A 22 4.70 17.07 -1.13
N GLY A 23 6.03 17.17 -1.08
CA GLY A 23 6.93 16.03 -1.33
C GLY A 23 7.27 15.19 -0.09
N ARG A 24 7.18 15.75 1.11
CA ARG A 24 7.56 15.05 2.36
C ARG A 24 6.44 14.13 2.84
N LEU A 25 5.19 14.60 2.78
CA LEU A 25 4.03 13.86 3.28
C LEU A 25 3.80 12.52 2.55
N PRO A 26 3.83 12.44 1.19
CA PRO A 26 3.61 11.19 0.47
C PRO A 26 4.71 10.16 0.69
N ARG A 27 5.96 10.61 0.85
CA ARG A 27 7.09 9.72 1.10
C ARG A 27 7.00 9.05 2.47
N LEU A 28 6.72 9.85 3.51
CA LEU A 28 6.53 9.36 4.88
C LEU A 28 5.29 8.47 5.01
N MET A 29 4.18 8.86 4.39
CA MET A 29 2.95 8.05 4.36
C MET A 29 3.14 6.75 3.58
N GLY A 30 3.93 6.75 2.51
CA GLY A 30 4.24 5.54 1.74
C GLY A 30 5.00 4.50 2.56
N ASP A 31 6.00 4.92 3.34
CA ASP A 31 6.75 4.01 4.21
C ASP A 31 5.92 3.54 5.41
N MET A 32 5.09 4.42 5.99
CA MET A 32 4.13 4.06 7.04
C MET A 32 3.06 3.08 6.53
N ALA A 33 2.52 3.30 5.32
CA ALA A 33 1.52 2.43 4.71
C ALA A 33 2.07 1.03 4.41
N LYS A 34 3.34 0.92 3.99
CA LYS A 34 4.01 -0.38 3.83
C LYS A 34 4.12 -1.11 5.17
N GLY A 35 4.54 -0.43 6.24
CA GLY A 35 4.61 -1.01 7.58
C GLY A 35 3.25 -1.50 8.09
N ILE A 36 2.20 -0.68 7.95
CA ILE A 36 0.83 -1.05 8.32
C ILE A 36 0.32 -2.22 7.46
N LYS A 37 0.63 -2.25 6.15
CA LYS A 37 0.24 -3.34 5.25
C LYS A 37 0.88 -4.66 5.64
N SER A 38 2.19 -4.67 5.90
CA SER A 38 2.91 -5.86 6.37
C SER A 38 2.41 -6.32 7.74
N PHE A 39 2.12 -5.39 8.64
CA PHE A 39 1.53 -5.71 9.95
C PHE A 39 0.14 -6.35 9.80
N LYS A 40 -0.73 -5.77 8.97
CA LYS A 40 -2.06 -6.32 8.68
C LYS A 40 -2.00 -7.68 8.00
N GLN A 41 -1.04 -7.88 7.10
CA GLN A 41 -0.84 -9.15 6.41
C GLN A 41 -0.35 -10.25 7.37
N GLY A 42 0.65 -9.96 8.21
CA GLY A 42 1.13 -10.91 9.23
C GLY A 42 0.05 -11.27 10.25
N MET A 43 -0.76 -10.30 10.67
CA MET A 43 -1.90 -10.56 11.57
C MET A 43 -3.01 -11.37 10.88
N LYS A 44 -3.24 -11.18 9.56
CA LYS A 44 -4.17 -12.02 8.80
C LYS A 44 -3.64 -13.45 8.66
N GLU A 45 -2.34 -13.63 8.45
CA GLU A 45 -1.69 -14.94 8.34
C GLU A 45 -1.78 -15.73 9.67
N GLU A 46 -1.61 -15.05 10.81
CA GLU A 46 -1.82 -15.64 12.15
C GLU A 46 -3.30 -16.00 12.43
N LEU A 47 -4.24 -15.23 11.91
CA LEU A 47 -5.69 -15.51 12.03
C LEU A 47 -6.22 -16.51 10.99
N ASN A 48 -5.51 -16.74 9.87
CA ASN A 48 -5.90 -17.68 8.82
C ASN A 48 -5.16 -19.03 8.94
N THR A 49 -4.34 -19.25 9.97
CA THR A 49 -3.77 -20.57 10.28
C THR A 49 -4.76 -21.51 11.00
N SER A 50 -6.06 -21.16 11.03
CA SER A 50 -7.14 -22.00 11.56
C SER A 50 -8.18 -22.43 10.51
N ASP A 51 -8.10 -21.97 9.26
CA ASP A 51 -8.95 -22.47 8.17
C ASP A 51 -8.17 -22.43 6.85
N ASP A 52 -7.82 -23.60 6.33
CA ASP A 52 -7.34 -23.82 4.96
C ASP A 52 -8.34 -23.22 3.96
N GLU A 53 -7.88 -22.36 3.04
CA GLU A 53 -8.34 -22.31 1.63
C GLU A 53 -7.55 -21.26 0.81
N GLU A 54 -6.70 -21.80 -0.07
CA GLU A 54 -6.55 -21.52 -1.50
C GLU A 54 -6.32 -20.08 -2.02
N ASP A 55 -5.26 -20.00 -2.83
CA ASP A 55 -5.18 -19.33 -4.13
C ASP A 55 -5.66 -17.87 -4.22
N LEU A 56 -4.72 -16.94 -4.40
CA LEU A 56 -4.80 -15.89 -5.42
C LEU A 56 -3.50 -15.08 -5.43
N ALA A 57 -2.87 -15.04 -6.61
CA ALA A 57 -1.79 -14.12 -7.05
C ALA A 57 -0.39 -14.71 -7.27
N ARG A 58 -0.29 -15.87 -7.93
CA ARG A 58 0.81 -16.17 -8.87
C ARG A 58 0.57 -15.59 -10.28
N VAL A 59 0.12 -14.34 -10.36
CA VAL A 59 -0.03 -13.63 -11.65
C VAL A 59 0.57 -12.23 -11.53
N SER A 60 1.89 -12.13 -11.66
CA SER A 60 2.59 -11.00 -12.31
C SER A 60 4.11 -11.16 -12.14
N ASP A 61 4.68 -12.22 -12.71
CA ASP A 61 6.04 -12.11 -13.24
C ASP A 61 6.12 -13.03 -14.46
N LYS A 62 5.94 -12.43 -15.65
CA LYS A 62 6.29 -13.06 -16.92
C LYS A 62 7.61 -12.42 -17.33
N PRO A 63 8.76 -13.08 -17.14
CA PRO A 63 10.00 -12.62 -17.73
C PRO A 63 9.83 -12.69 -19.24
N LYS A 64 10.10 -11.57 -19.92
CA LYS A 64 10.28 -11.55 -21.38
C LYS A 64 11.61 -12.22 -21.70
N GLU A 65 11.62 -13.54 -21.80
CA GLU A 65 12.74 -14.28 -22.38
C GLU A 65 12.55 -14.29 -23.91
N LYS A 66 13.25 -13.38 -24.59
CA LYS A 66 13.47 -13.42 -26.03
C LYS A 66 14.79 -14.14 -26.29
N ASP A 67 14.78 -15.46 -26.19
CA ASP A 67 15.81 -16.28 -26.83
C ASP A 67 15.25 -16.77 -28.16
N LYS A 68 15.52 -15.96 -29.19
CA LYS A 68 15.29 -16.35 -30.58
C LYS A 68 16.35 -17.40 -30.91
N ALA A 69 15.92 -18.66 -30.86
CA ALA A 69 16.67 -19.82 -31.29
C ALA A 69 17.36 -19.56 -32.64
N ALA A 70 18.69 -19.57 -32.60
CA ALA A 70 19.49 -20.05 -33.69
C ALA A 70 19.32 -21.58 -33.78
N ASN A 71 19.43 -22.11 -35.00
CA ASN A 71 19.69 -23.51 -35.34
C ASN A 71 18.50 -24.48 -35.44
N SER A 72 17.90 -24.57 -36.63
CA SER A 72 18.05 -25.70 -37.58
C SER A 72 17.28 -25.41 -38.86
#